data_AF-A0A0K0EXX3-F1
#
_entry.id   AF-A0A0K0EXX3-F1
#
_cell.length_a   1.000
_cell.length_b   1.000
_cell.length_c   1.000
_cell.angle_alpha   90.00
_cell.angle_beta   90.00
_cell.angle_gamma   90.00
#
_symmetry.space_group_name_H-M   'P 1'
#
loop_
_entity.id
_entity.type
_entity.pdbx_description
1 polymer ?
#
loop_
_entity_poly.entity_id
_entity_poly.type
_entity_poly.pdbx_seq_one_letter_code
_entity_poly.pdbx_strand_id
1 'polypeptide(L)'
;MKEDGCLIFNELCIPSTDNNKGRKCYKPIIVESISILQQYPRNILSYLDVIESIRIIDEFGIAWQFYIDVLTSSPTYITYGLEWRYLMLRARKCRANTNDIKIWKLNGMKHLLNKISNHMALPSNCHQYAEKSFADKIFSSEIEHYDNKYKDYKPPEPKTAWYHRICPFRVLTDYETVIWCSEPSSHFYEYSIEKVNSYGDKKMFFIYSNAHPMDALNPPCSANYVIKVFMSVDILDNFTLGFNHFLKAIGVELTRIFLLGSYKTKEEKKES
;
A
#
# COMPACT_ATOMS: atom_id res chain seq x y z
N MET A 1 10.52 -9.11 -22.51
CA MET A 1 10.91 -9.39 -21.11
C MET A 1 10.69 -10.87 -20.81
N LYS A 2 11.68 -11.52 -20.19
CA LYS A 2 11.64 -12.95 -19.83
C LYS A 2 10.62 -13.22 -18.71
N GLU A 3 10.24 -14.49 -18.52
CA GLU A 3 9.52 -14.95 -17.32
C GLU A 3 10.29 -14.51 -16.06
N ASP A 4 9.57 -14.08 -15.02
CA ASP A 4 10.10 -13.47 -13.79
C ASP A 4 10.92 -12.18 -13.99
N GLY A 5 10.98 -11.64 -15.21
CA GLY A 5 11.53 -10.32 -15.46
C GLY A 5 10.75 -9.24 -14.72
N CYS A 6 11.46 -8.23 -14.23
CA CYS A 6 10.89 -7.13 -13.47
C CYS A 6 10.70 -5.88 -14.34
N LEU A 7 9.52 -5.28 -14.26
CA LEU A 7 9.25 -3.90 -14.62
C LEU A 7 9.56 -3.01 -13.40
N ILE A 8 10.45 -2.04 -13.60
CA ILE A 8 10.78 -1.03 -12.59
C ILE A 8 10.29 0.32 -13.11
N PHE A 9 9.64 1.07 -12.25
CA PHE A 9 9.03 2.34 -12.58
C PHE A 9 9.22 3.31 -11.42
N ASN A 10 9.67 4.53 -11.73
CA ASN A 10 9.80 5.61 -10.77
C ASN A 10 9.16 6.86 -11.36
N GLU A 11 8.13 7.41 -10.71
CA GLU A 11 7.46 8.62 -11.19
C GLU A 11 6.98 9.49 -10.05
N LEU A 12 6.87 10.79 -10.34
CA LEU A 12 6.17 11.74 -9.49
C LEU A 12 4.67 11.70 -9.82
N CYS A 13 3.84 11.38 -8.83
CA CYS A 13 2.39 11.38 -8.95
C CYS A 13 1.76 12.72 -8.51
N ILE A 14 0.57 13.01 -9.03
CA ILE A 14 -0.28 14.12 -8.58
C ILE A 14 -1.42 13.62 -7.68
N PRO A 15 -2.00 14.51 -6.84
CA PRO A 15 -3.18 14.16 -6.04
C PRO A 15 -4.39 13.75 -6.87
N SER A 16 -5.17 12.80 -6.37
CA SER A 16 -6.44 12.38 -6.97
C SER A 16 -7.61 13.33 -6.72
N THR A 17 -7.52 14.18 -5.69
CA THR A 17 -8.61 15.11 -5.39
C THR A 17 -8.45 16.42 -6.17
N ASP A 18 -9.49 16.75 -6.93
CA ASP A 18 -9.66 18.02 -7.66
C ASP A 18 -10.00 19.20 -6.73
N ASN A 19 -9.46 19.22 -5.50
CA ASN A 19 -9.57 20.36 -4.57
C ASN A 19 -8.57 21.48 -4.95
N ASN A 20 -8.36 21.68 -6.25
CA ASN A 20 -7.60 22.78 -6.84
C ASN A 20 -8.43 24.07 -6.88
N LYS A 21 -9.09 24.41 -5.77
CA LYS A 21 -9.44 25.81 -5.48
C LYS A 21 -8.41 26.36 -4.47
N GLY A 22 -7.15 26.48 -4.90
CA GLY A 22 -6.21 27.37 -4.20
C GLY A 22 -4.81 26.84 -3.89
N ARG A 23 -4.44 25.60 -4.22
CA ARG A 23 -3.03 25.17 -4.09
C ARG A 23 -2.30 25.41 -5.41
N LYS A 24 -1.31 26.32 -5.35
CA LYS A 24 -0.35 26.59 -6.42
C LYS A 24 0.09 25.26 -7.01
N CYS A 25 -0.06 25.09 -8.33
CA CYS A 25 0.63 24.03 -9.06
C CYS A 25 2.05 23.93 -8.52
N TYR A 26 2.46 22.75 -8.09
CA TYR A 26 3.87 22.45 -7.87
C TYR A 26 4.58 22.85 -9.18
N LYS A 27 5.24 24.00 -9.18
CA LYS A 27 6.24 24.30 -10.20
C LYS A 27 7.38 23.34 -9.89
N PRO A 28 7.68 22.37 -10.77
CA PRO A 28 8.88 21.57 -10.60
C PRO A 28 10.04 22.56 -10.47
N ILE A 29 10.85 22.43 -9.42
CA ILE A 29 11.94 23.38 -9.13
C ILE A 29 13.01 23.38 -10.23
N ILE A 30 12.93 22.48 -11.22
CA ILE A 30 13.89 22.38 -12.32
C ILE A 30 13.13 22.06 -13.62
N VAL A 31 12.58 23.08 -14.28
CA VAL A 31 12.03 22.97 -15.65
C VAL A 31 13.05 23.55 -16.60
N GLU A 32 14.11 22.81 -16.91
CA GLU A 32 14.94 23.18 -18.07
C GLU A 32 15.56 22.01 -18.84
N SER A 33 15.39 20.75 -18.41
CA SER A 33 15.95 19.62 -19.18
C SER A 33 15.40 18.24 -18.82
N ILE A 34 14.12 18.11 -18.46
CA ILE A 34 13.55 16.78 -18.18
C ILE A 34 12.73 16.29 -19.37
N SER A 35 13.08 15.08 -19.82
CA SER A 35 12.51 14.37 -20.96
C SER A 35 10.98 14.46 -21.00
N ILE A 36 10.42 14.45 -22.21
CA ILE A 36 8.99 14.53 -22.56
C ILE A 36 8.07 13.63 -21.69
N LEU A 37 8.60 12.58 -21.05
CA LEU A 37 7.87 11.70 -20.12
C LEU A 37 7.35 12.40 -18.85
N GLN A 38 7.95 13.50 -18.39
CA GLN A 38 7.47 14.23 -17.20
C GLN A 38 6.31 15.21 -17.48
N GLN A 39 5.82 15.32 -18.72
CA GLN A 39 4.79 16.32 -19.07
C GLN A 39 3.38 15.97 -18.57
N TYR A 40 3.13 14.73 -18.12
CA TYR A 40 1.78 14.29 -17.73
C TYR A 40 1.80 13.44 -16.46
N PRO A 41 2.14 14.03 -15.29
CA PRO A 41 2.08 13.27 -14.04
C PRO A 41 0.63 12.84 -13.79
N ARG A 42 0.45 11.58 -13.44
CA ARG A 42 -0.86 10.98 -13.15
C ARG A 42 -1.00 10.68 -11.67
N ASN A 43 -2.22 10.44 -11.22
CA ASN A 43 -2.43 9.95 -9.87
C ASN A 43 -1.95 8.49 -9.72
N ILE A 44 -1.77 8.08 -8.47
CA ILE A 44 -1.25 6.77 -8.09
C ILE A 44 -2.12 5.65 -8.67
N LEU A 45 -3.45 5.80 -8.54
CA LEU A 45 -4.42 4.81 -8.97
C LEU A 45 -4.43 4.60 -10.48
N SER A 46 -4.17 5.63 -11.28
CA SER A 46 -4.04 5.49 -12.74
C SER A 46 -2.89 4.56 -13.14
N TYR A 47 -1.74 4.67 -12.46
CA TYR A 47 -0.60 3.78 -12.74
C TYR A 47 -0.90 2.35 -12.29
N LEU A 48 -1.46 2.19 -11.10
CA LEU A 48 -1.85 0.88 -10.56
C LEU A 48 -2.88 0.19 -11.45
N ASP A 49 -3.97 0.87 -11.82
CA ASP A 49 -5.02 0.32 -12.67
C ASP A 49 -4.48 -0.13 -14.03
N VAL A 50 -3.54 0.62 -14.61
CA VAL A 50 -2.89 0.24 -15.87
C VAL A 50 -2.08 -1.04 -15.68
N ILE A 51 -1.14 -1.05 -14.75
CA ILE A 51 -0.22 -2.18 -14.54
C ILE A 51 -1.00 -3.46 -14.21
N GLU A 52 -1.96 -3.37 -13.30
CA GLU A 52 -2.78 -4.50 -12.85
C GLU A 52 -3.72 -5.02 -13.95
N SER A 53 -4.07 -4.17 -14.93
CA SER A 53 -4.92 -4.55 -16.06
C SER A 53 -4.16 -5.14 -17.24
N ILE A 54 -2.82 -5.04 -17.29
CA ILE A 54 -2.04 -5.58 -18.40
C ILE A 54 -2.20 -7.11 -18.48
N ARG A 55 -2.65 -7.59 -19.63
CA ARG A 55 -2.67 -9.01 -20.00
C ARG A 55 -2.04 -9.16 -21.38
N ILE A 56 -1.01 -10.00 -21.49
CA ILE A 56 -0.24 -10.21 -22.72
C ILE A 56 -0.28 -11.69 -23.06
N ILE A 57 -0.62 -12.04 -24.30
CA ILE A 57 -0.47 -13.41 -24.82
C ILE A 57 0.78 -13.40 -25.70
N ASP A 58 1.73 -14.30 -25.44
CA ASP A 58 2.92 -14.42 -26.27
C ASP A 58 2.69 -15.27 -27.53
N GLU A 59 3.74 -15.41 -28.34
CA GLU A 59 3.72 -16.20 -29.59
C GLU A 59 3.42 -17.69 -29.38
N PHE A 60 3.58 -18.19 -28.14
CA PHE A 60 3.28 -19.57 -27.77
C PHE A 60 1.89 -19.74 -27.16
N GLY A 61 1.08 -18.67 -27.12
CA GLY A 61 -0.25 -18.69 -26.52
C GLY A 61 -0.25 -18.64 -25.00
N ILE A 62 0.90 -18.39 -24.36
CA ILE A 62 0.99 -18.27 -22.91
C ILE A 62 0.54 -16.87 -22.50
N ALA A 63 -0.38 -16.81 -21.55
CA ALA A 63 -0.86 -15.56 -21.01
C ALA A 63 -0.02 -15.08 -19.82
N TRP A 64 0.21 -13.77 -19.78
CA TRP A 64 1.09 -13.10 -18.83
C TRP A 64 0.39 -11.90 -18.20
N GLN A 65 0.72 -11.64 -16.95
CA GLN A 65 0.31 -10.46 -16.20
C GLN A 65 1.48 -9.93 -15.36
N PHE A 66 1.24 -8.80 -14.69
CA PHE A 66 2.16 -8.22 -13.72
C PHE A 66 1.61 -8.35 -12.31
N TYR A 67 2.42 -8.87 -11.40
CA TYR A 67 2.21 -8.72 -9.97
C TYR A 67 3.11 -7.61 -9.46
N ILE A 68 2.56 -6.72 -8.65
CA ILE A 68 3.28 -5.65 -7.99
C ILE A 68 3.87 -6.25 -6.71
N ASP A 69 5.17 -6.54 -6.75
CA ASP A 69 5.90 -7.05 -5.60
C ASP A 69 5.93 -5.96 -4.51
N VAL A 70 6.24 -4.72 -4.92
CA VAL A 70 6.30 -3.55 -4.05
C VAL A 70 6.02 -2.25 -4.82
N LEU A 71 5.22 -1.38 -4.21
CA LEU A 71 5.11 0.03 -4.51
C LEU A 71 5.33 0.83 -3.21
N THR A 72 6.31 1.73 -3.19
CA THR A 72 6.60 2.58 -2.04
C THR A 72 7.08 3.96 -2.47
N SER A 73 7.20 4.89 -1.53
CA SER A 73 7.72 6.24 -1.78
C SER A 73 9.25 6.27 -1.71
N SER A 74 9.89 7.10 -2.52
CA SER A 74 11.35 7.26 -2.50
C SER A 74 11.84 7.93 -1.20
N PRO A 75 12.71 7.27 -0.40
CA PRO A 75 13.23 7.84 0.84
C PRO A 75 13.95 9.18 0.69
N THR A 76 14.65 9.39 -0.44
CA THR A 76 15.35 10.65 -0.75
C THR A 76 14.37 11.83 -0.84
N TYR A 77 13.25 11.66 -1.56
CA TYR A 77 12.26 12.72 -1.75
C TYR A 77 11.47 13.00 -0.46
N ILE A 78 11.28 11.99 0.39
CA ILE A 78 10.73 12.18 1.74
C ILE A 78 11.70 13.00 2.61
N THR A 79 12.97 12.59 2.65
CA THR A 79 13.98 13.16 3.54
C THR A 79 14.25 14.63 3.23
N TYR A 80 14.43 14.95 1.95
CA TYR A 80 14.84 16.29 1.52
C TYR A 80 13.70 17.16 0.98
N GLY A 81 12.61 16.55 0.52
CA GLY A 81 11.50 17.25 -0.14
C GLY A 81 10.16 17.18 0.57
N LEU A 82 10.01 16.35 1.61
CA LEU A 82 8.71 16.03 2.22
C LEU A 82 7.68 15.58 1.17
N GLU A 83 8.13 14.80 0.19
CA GLU A 83 7.30 14.35 -0.93
C GLU A 83 7.21 12.83 -0.98
N TRP A 84 6.03 12.30 -0.63
CA TRP A 84 5.71 10.87 -0.67
C TRP A 84 5.12 10.42 -2.00
N ARG A 85 4.73 11.33 -2.90
CA ARG A 85 4.19 10.97 -4.23
C ARG A 85 5.28 10.66 -5.26
N TYR A 86 6.55 10.77 -4.92
CA TYR A 86 7.60 10.20 -5.77
C TYR A 86 7.67 8.70 -5.51
N LEU A 87 7.00 7.93 -6.36
CA LEU A 87 6.79 6.50 -6.17
C LEU A 87 7.89 5.69 -6.83
N MET A 88 8.22 4.57 -6.21
CA MET A 88 9.10 3.52 -6.70
C MET A 88 8.30 2.22 -6.74
N LEU A 89 8.15 1.65 -7.94
CA LEU A 89 7.41 0.43 -8.20
C LEU A 89 8.32 -0.64 -8.78
N ARG A 90 8.17 -1.87 -8.28
CA ARG A 90 8.68 -3.09 -8.89
C ARG A 90 7.53 -4.07 -9.10
N ALA A 91 7.34 -4.49 -10.34
CA ALA A 91 6.38 -5.51 -10.71
C ALA A 91 7.02 -6.63 -11.51
N ARG A 92 6.61 -7.88 -11.27
CA ARG A 92 7.16 -9.08 -11.90
C ARG A 92 6.21 -9.68 -12.91
N LYS A 93 6.74 -10.06 -14.07
CA LYS A 93 5.99 -10.79 -15.10
C LYS A 93 5.75 -12.22 -14.67
N CYS A 94 4.47 -12.58 -14.51
CA CYS A 94 4.05 -13.89 -14.06
C CYS A 94 3.02 -14.47 -15.03
N ARG A 95 2.91 -15.80 -15.07
CA ARG A 95 1.87 -16.47 -15.86
C ARG A 95 0.50 -16.08 -15.31
N ALA A 96 -0.41 -15.73 -16.21
CA ALA A 96 -1.80 -15.43 -15.87
C ALA A 96 -2.65 -16.69 -16.04
N ASN A 97 -3.62 -16.88 -15.15
CA ASN A 97 -4.63 -17.91 -15.34
C ASN A 97 -5.52 -17.54 -16.54
N THR A 98 -5.57 -18.40 -17.55
CA THR A 98 -6.36 -18.17 -18.78
C THR A 98 -7.86 -18.05 -18.50
N ASN A 99 -8.34 -18.63 -17.41
CA ASN A 99 -9.76 -18.56 -17.01
C ASN A 99 -10.17 -17.16 -16.51
N ASP A 100 -9.21 -16.35 -16.05
CA ASP A 100 -9.43 -14.96 -15.62
C ASP A 100 -9.39 -13.96 -16.78
N ILE A 101 -9.02 -14.42 -17.97
CA ILE A 101 -8.88 -13.57 -19.15
C ILE A 101 -10.23 -13.53 -19.87
N LYS A 102 -11.00 -12.47 -19.61
CA LYS A 102 -12.03 -12.06 -20.56
C LYS A 102 -11.34 -11.65 -21.86
N ILE A 103 -11.29 -12.56 -22.84
CA ILE A 103 -10.63 -12.43 -24.16
C ILE A 103 -10.95 -11.08 -24.85
N TRP A 104 -12.14 -10.52 -24.62
CA TRP A 104 -12.61 -9.22 -25.09
C TRP A 104 -11.82 -7.99 -24.58
N LYS A 105 -10.98 -8.14 -23.54
CA LYS A 105 -10.11 -7.08 -22.99
C LYS A 105 -8.75 -6.95 -23.69
N LEU A 106 -8.47 -7.77 -24.71
CA LEU A 106 -7.24 -7.72 -25.52
C LEU A 106 -7.12 -6.47 -26.43
N ASN A 107 -8.11 -5.57 -26.45
CA ASN A 107 -7.99 -4.25 -27.09
C ASN A 107 -7.17 -3.29 -26.19
N GLY A 108 -5.87 -3.53 -26.18
CA GLY A 108 -4.90 -3.11 -25.16
C GLY A 108 -4.83 -1.63 -24.83
N MET A 109 -5.08 -0.69 -25.76
CA MET A 109 -4.98 0.74 -25.44
C MET A 109 -6.30 1.39 -25.03
N LYS A 110 -7.41 1.09 -25.73
CA LYS A 110 -8.71 1.69 -25.42
C LYS A 110 -9.25 1.23 -24.07
N HIS A 111 -9.02 -0.03 -23.70
CA HIS A 111 -9.40 -0.53 -22.38
C HIS A 111 -8.61 0.15 -21.26
N LEU A 112 -7.29 0.30 -21.43
CA LEU A 112 -6.43 0.99 -20.48
C LEU A 112 -6.79 2.46 -20.36
N LEU A 113 -7.02 3.16 -21.49
CA LEU A 113 -7.45 4.56 -21.50
C LEU A 113 -8.80 4.73 -20.80
N ASN A 114 -9.78 3.85 -21.04
CA ASN A 114 -11.05 3.87 -20.32
C ASN A 114 -10.88 3.63 -18.81
N LYS A 115 -9.92 2.80 -18.40
CA LYS A 115 -9.62 2.56 -16.98
C LYS A 115 -9.04 3.81 -16.32
N ILE A 116 -8.11 4.49 -16.99
CA ILE A 116 -7.55 5.77 -16.54
C ILE A 116 -8.64 6.84 -16.45
N SER A 117 -9.54 6.94 -17.43
CA SER A 117 -10.57 7.99 -17.48
C SER A 117 -11.75 7.78 -16.52
N ASN A 118 -12.06 6.54 -16.16
CA ASN A 118 -13.23 6.22 -15.30
C ASN A 118 -12.85 5.94 -13.85
N HIS A 119 -11.62 6.26 -13.45
CA HIS A 119 -11.19 6.03 -12.10
C HIS A 119 -11.87 7.02 -11.14
N MET A 120 -12.67 6.51 -10.22
CA MET A 120 -13.34 7.32 -9.19
C MET A 120 -12.56 7.19 -7.89
N ALA A 121 -12.00 8.31 -7.43
CA ALA A 121 -11.49 8.40 -6.07
C ALA A 121 -12.58 7.97 -5.08
N LEU A 122 -12.17 7.39 -3.95
CA LEU A 122 -13.13 6.99 -2.95
C LEU A 122 -13.93 8.19 -2.44
N PRO A 123 -15.21 7.99 -2.10
CA PRO A 123 -16.00 9.01 -1.43
C PRO A 123 -15.29 9.51 -0.17
N SER A 124 -15.35 10.82 0.08
CA SER A 124 -14.60 11.46 1.17
C SER A 124 -14.94 10.92 2.58
N ASN A 125 -16.13 10.33 2.75
CA ASN A 125 -16.56 9.69 3.98
C ASN A 125 -15.83 8.35 4.26
N CYS A 126 -15.32 7.65 3.24
CA CYS A 126 -14.50 6.45 3.41
C CYS A 126 -13.23 6.73 4.21
N HIS A 127 -12.64 7.91 3.99
CA HIS A 127 -11.44 8.35 4.68
C HIS A 127 -11.66 8.60 6.17
N GLN A 128 -12.87 9.00 6.60
CA GLN A 128 -13.18 9.17 8.03
C GLN A 128 -13.12 7.84 8.79
N TYR A 129 -13.48 6.73 8.14
CA TYR A 129 -13.37 5.39 8.74
C TYR A 129 -11.92 4.91 8.80
N ALA A 130 -11.06 5.37 7.90
CA ALA A 130 -9.63 5.05 7.93
C ALA A 130 -8.91 5.63 9.16
N GLU A 131 -9.43 6.71 9.77
CA GLU A 131 -8.85 7.33 10.97
C GLU A 131 -9.39 6.76 12.30
N LYS A 132 -10.45 5.95 12.20
CA LYS A 132 -11.26 5.49 13.32
C LYS A 132 -11.39 3.98 13.27
N SER A 133 -10.27 3.29 13.37
CA SER A 133 -10.29 1.84 13.39
C SER A 133 -10.60 1.29 14.78
N PHE A 134 -11.28 0.16 14.82
CA PHE A 134 -11.51 -0.63 16.03
C PHE A 134 -10.23 -1.17 16.62
N ALA A 135 -9.30 -1.59 15.75
CA ALA A 135 -8.08 -2.23 16.18
C ALA A 135 -7.22 -1.25 16.99
N ASP A 136 -7.32 0.05 16.68
CA ASP A 136 -6.62 1.11 17.40
C ASP A 136 -6.90 1.10 18.91
N LYS A 137 -8.11 0.74 19.34
CA LYS A 137 -8.44 0.63 20.77
C LYS A 137 -7.80 -0.59 21.42
N ILE A 138 -7.59 -1.65 20.66
CA ILE A 138 -6.98 -2.89 21.12
C ILE A 138 -5.45 -2.72 21.15
N PHE A 139 -4.87 -2.15 20.11
CA PHE A 139 -3.43 -1.94 20.02
C PHE A 139 -2.93 -0.78 20.90
N SER A 140 -3.79 0.17 21.29
CA SER A 140 -3.36 1.28 22.17
C SER A 140 -2.97 0.84 23.59
N SER A 141 -3.37 -0.34 24.06
CA SER A 141 -2.85 -0.92 25.31
C SER A 141 -1.47 -1.56 25.15
N GLU A 142 -1.11 -1.92 23.92
CA GLU A 142 0.09 -2.72 23.62
C GLU A 142 1.27 -1.86 23.16
N ILE A 143 1.04 -0.59 22.80
CA ILE A 143 2.05 0.33 22.29
C ILE A 143 2.15 1.56 23.20
N GLU A 144 3.34 1.80 23.76
CA GLU A 144 3.60 2.92 24.68
C GLU A 144 3.39 4.31 24.02
N HIS A 145 3.61 4.41 22.71
CA HIS A 145 3.60 5.65 21.94
C HIS A 145 2.36 5.77 21.05
N TYR A 146 1.18 5.47 21.58
CA TYR A 146 -0.08 5.60 20.84
C TYR A 146 -0.82 6.90 21.15
N ASP A 147 -1.26 7.64 20.14
CA ASP A 147 -2.12 8.81 20.31
C ASP A 147 -3.51 8.38 20.81
N ASN A 148 -3.78 8.72 22.08
CA ASN A 148 -5.02 8.38 22.78
C ASN A 148 -6.15 9.40 22.56
N LYS A 149 -6.03 10.33 21.62
CA LYS A 149 -7.06 11.36 21.32
C LYS A 149 -8.48 10.80 21.10
N TYR A 150 -8.62 9.52 20.77
CA TYR A 150 -9.90 8.84 20.53
C TYR A 150 -10.18 7.67 21.48
N LYS A 151 -9.52 7.60 22.64
CA LYS A 151 -9.67 6.50 23.62
C LYS A 151 -11.14 6.28 24.04
N ASP A 152 -11.91 7.36 24.13
CA ASP A 152 -13.33 7.35 24.52
C ASP A 152 -14.30 7.35 23.33
N TYR A 153 -13.78 7.31 22.09
CA TYR A 153 -14.63 7.26 20.91
C TYR A 153 -15.36 5.92 20.89
N LYS A 154 -16.70 5.95 20.94
CA LYS A 154 -17.53 4.79 20.59
C LYS A 154 -17.54 4.69 19.06
N PRO A 155 -16.87 3.70 18.50
CA PRO A 155 -16.89 3.55 17.07
C PRO A 155 -18.31 3.18 16.61
N PRO A 156 -18.77 3.71 15.46
CA PRO A 156 -20.03 3.28 14.87
C PRO A 156 -19.97 1.78 14.56
N GLU A 157 -21.13 1.11 14.56
CA GLU A 157 -21.22 -0.31 14.21
C GLU A 157 -20.48 -0.62 12.89
N PRO A 158 -19.72 -1.72 12.81
CA PRO A 158 -18.92 -2.04 11.65
C PRO A 158 -19.84 -2.31 10.44
N LYS A 159 -19.87 -1.38 9.49
CA LYS A 159 -20.57 -1.56 8.21
C LYS A 159 -19.64 -1.82 7.02
N THR A 160 -18.32 -1.68 7.19
CA THR A 160 -17.37 -1.74 6.05
C THR A 160 -16.01 -2.34 6.44
N ALA A 161 -15.32 -2.94 5.46
CA ALA A 161 -13.98 -3.51 5.61
C ALA A 161 -12.91 -2.49 6.06
N TRP A 162 -13.17 -1.19 5.90
CA TRP A 162 -12.31 -0.06 6.30
C TRP A 162 -12.04 0.00 7.80
N TYR A 163 -12.89 -0.66 8.56
CA TYR A 163 -12.82 -0.68 10.00
C TYR A 163 -11.78 -1.69 10.52
N HIS A 164 -11.45 -2.73 9.75
CA HIS A 164 -10.51 -3.80 10.10
C HIS A 164 -9.08 -3.46 9.66
N ARG A 165 -8.50 -2.40 10.22
CA ARG A 165 -7.13 -1.97 9.91
C ARG A 165 -6.44 -1.50 11.18
N ILE A 166 -5.15 -1.19 11.12
CA ILE A 166 -4.52 -0.35 12.14
C ILE A 166 -4.41 1.05 11.52
N CYS A 167 -4.71 2.10 12.27
CA CYS A 167 -4.49 3.46 11.79
C CYS A 167 -3.01 3.84 12.04
N PRO A 168 -2.16 3.87 11.00
CA PRO A 168 -0.73 4.11 11.19
C PRO A 168 -0.45 5.53 11.73
N PHE A 169 -1.34 6.48 11.44
CA PHE A 169 -1.26 7.87 11.89
C PHE A 169 -1.53 8.07 13.40
N ARG A 170 -1.88 7.01 14.13
CA ARG A 170 -2.02 7.04 15.59
C ARG A 170 -0.80 6.51 16.32
N VAL A 171 0.10 5.82 15.63
CA VAL A 171 1.38 5.41 16.21
C VAL A 171 2.31 6.61 16.10
N LEU A 172 2.75 7.13 17.24
CA LEU A 172 3.65 8.28 17.29
C LEU A 172 5.06 7.82 16.95
N THR A 173 5.72 8.53 16.04
CA THR A 173 7.13 8.35 15.76
C THR A 173 7.96 9.22 16.72
N ASP A 174 9.16 8.75 17.05
CA ASP A 174 10.16 9.49 17.82
C ASP A 174 11.50 9.45 17.10
N TYR A 175 12.61 9.81 17.76
CA TYR A 175 13.93 9.82 17.14
C TYR A 175 14.44 8.41 16.74
N GLU A 176 13.91 7.33 17.31
CA GLU A 176 14.35 5.94 17.05
C GLU A 176 13.34 5.10 16.26
N THR A 177 12.10 5.57 16.15
CA THR A 177 10.98 4.77 15.63
C THR A 177 10.62 5.17 14.20
N VAL A 178 10.65 4.18 13.30
CA VAL A 178 10.19 4.29 11.91
C VAL A 178 9.02 3.33 11.72
N ILE A 179 7.95 3.81 11.10
CA ILE A 179 6.73 3.04 10.85
C ILE A 179 6.69 2.68 9.37
N TRP A 180 6.56 1.39 9.09
CA TRP A 180 6.25 0.86 7.77
C TRP A 180 4.85 0.27 7.79
N CYS A 181 3.97 0.75 6.91
CA CYS A 181 2.59 0.31 6.81
C CYS A 181 2.33 -0.33 5.44
N SER A 182 1.91 -1.58 5.44
CA SER A 182 1.41 -2.25 4.22
C SER A 182 -0.08 -1.99 4.09
N GLU A 183 -0.50 -1.44 2.96
CA GLU A 183 -1.91 -1.17 2.67
C GLU A 183 -2.51 -2.31 1.81
N PRO A 184 -3.71 -2.81 2.15
CA PRO A 184 -4.27 -4.01 1.52
C PRO A 184 -4.93 -3.73 0.15
N SER A 185 -5.06 -2.46 -0.24
CA SER A 185 -5.61 -2.09 -1.55
C SER A 185 -4.96 -0.83 -2.08
N SER A 186 -5.00 -0.67 -3.40
CA SER A 186 -4.52 0.51 -4.11
C SER A 186 -5.15 1.82 -3.59
N HIS A 187 -6.44 1.78 -3.25
CA HIS A 187 -7.16 2.96 -2.77
C HIS A 187 -6.77 3.35 -1.34
N PHE A 188 -6.52 2.35 -0.48
CA PHE A 188 -5.97 2.60 0.86
C PHE A 188 -4.56 3.19 0.77
N TYR A 189 -3.75 2.64 -0.12
CA TYR A 189 -2.41 3.15 -0.38
C TYR A 189 -2.42 4.60 -0.84
N GLU A 190 -3.24 4.94 -1.84
CA GLU A 190 -3.38 6.33 -2.29
C GLU A 190 -3.80 7.27 -1.15
N TYR A 191 -4.84 6.90 -0.40
CA TYR A 191 -5.29 7.69 0.74
C TYR A 191 -4.15 7.95 1.73
N SER A 192 -3.40 6.91 2.07
CA SER A 192 -2.32 7.01 3.02
C SER A 192 -1.17 7.89 2.50
N ILE A 193 -0.86 7.84 1.20
CA ILE A 193 0.11 8.73 0.57
C ILE A 193 -0.37 10.19 0.57
N GLU A 194 -1.63 10.46 0.25
CA GLU A 194 -2.19 11.81 0.33
C GLU A 194 -2.15 12.35 1.77
N LYS A 195 -2.53 11.52 2.73
CA LYS A 195 -2.59 11.90 4.14
C LYS A 195 -1.20 12.13 4.73
N VAL A 196 -0.24 11.25 4.47
CA VAL A 196 1.13 11.43 5.00
C VAL A 196 1.81 12.65 4.40
N ASN A 197 1.56 13.01 3.13
CA ASN A 197 2.04 14.27 2.55
C ASN A 197 1.50 15.50 3.26
N SER A 198 0.28 15.43 3.81
CA SER A 198 -0.29 16.51 4.63
C SER A 198 0.22 16.50 6.08
N TYR A 199 0.55 15.32 6.60
CA TYR A 199 1.02 15.11 7.97
C TYR A 199 2.52 15.44 8.14
N GLY A 200 3.35 15.15 7.13
CA GLY A 200 4.76 15.54 7.07
C GLY A 200 5.73 14.71 7.91
N ASP A 201 5.31 13.55 8.43
CA ASP A 201 6.17 12.69 9.23
C ASP A 201 7.09 11.83 8.37
N LYS A 202 8.36 12.26 8.26
CA LYS A 202 9.46 11.61 7.50
C LYS A 202 9.73 10.16 7.89
N LYS A 203 9.21 9.69 9.03
CA LYS A 203 9.43 8.35 9.56
C LYS A 203 8.27 7.40 9.29
N MET A 204 7.30 7.84 8.51
CA MET A 204 6.16 7.01 8.11
C MET A 204 6.25 6.65 6.63
N PHE A 205 6.31 5.35 6.36
CA PHE A 205 6.43 4.79 5.02
C PHE A 205 5.24 3.88 4.74
N PHE A 206 4.79 3.91 3.49
CA PHE A 206 3.67 3.11 3.02
C PHE A 206 4.12 2.19 1.90
N ILE A 207 3.56 0.99 1.89
CA ILE A 207 3.82 -0.04 0.90
C ILE A 207 2.50 -0.55 0.36
N TYR A 208 2.45 -0.77 -0.94
CA TYR A 208 1.40 -1.54 -1.61
C TYR A 208 2.03 -2.75 -2.32
N SER A 209 1.36 -3.89 -2.20
CA SER A 209 1.67 -5.12 -2.92
C SER A 209 0.36 -5.84 -3.22
N ASN A 210 0.25 -6.42 -4.42
CA ASN A 210 -0.85 -7.31 -4.78
C ASN A 210 -0.38 -8.74 -5.06
N ALA A 211 0.90 -9.01 -4.74
CA ALA A 211 1.52 -10.30 -4.80
C ALA A 211 1.28 -11.02 -3.47
N HIS A 212 2.31 -11.11 -2.64
CA HIS A 212 2.25 -11.77 -1.35
C HIS A 212 2.29 -10.73 -0.22
N PRO A 213 1.44 -10.80 0.84
CA PRO A 213 1.47 -9.84 1.95
C PRO A 213 2.87 -9.69 2.60
N MET A 214 3.66 -10.75 2.52
CA MET A 214 5.02 -10.77 3.05
C MET A 214 6.03 -9.97 2.22
N ASP A 215 5.73 -9.70 0.95
CA ASP A 215 6.60 -8.87 0.10
C ASP A 215 6.70 -7.43 0.63
N ALA A 216 5.70 -7.00 1.42
CA ALA A 216 5.72 -5.71 2.10
C ALA A 216 6.80 -5.57 3.17
N LEU A 217 7.52 -6.64 3.52
CA LEU A 217 8.64 -6.58 4.45
C LEU A 217 9.99 -6.46 3.75
N ASN A 218 10.04 -6.70 2.44
CA ASN A 218 11.26 -6.55 1.67
C ASN A 218 11.83 -5.12 1.76
N PRO A 219 11.04 -4.04 1.69
CA PRO A 219 11.57 -2.68 1.77
C PRO A 219 12.26 -2.34 3.10
N PRO A 220 11.65 -2.53 4.30
CA PRO A 220 12.35 -2.24 5.54
C PRO A 220 13.61 -3.09 5.72
N CYS A 221 13.57 -4.38 5.37
CA CYS A 221 14.73 -5.27 5.45
C CYS A 221 15.87 -4.82 4.51
N SER A 222 15.54 -4.43 3.27
CA SER A 222 16.53 -3.95 2.29
C SER A 222 17.16 -2.61 2.68
N ALA A 223 16.47 -1.83 3.50
CA ALA A 223 16.98 -0.59 4.09
C ALA A 223 17.69 -0.80 5.44
N ASN A 224 18.00 -2.05 5.81
CA ASN A 224 18.67 -2.46 7.05
C ASN A 224 17.93 -2.03 8.33
N TYR A 225 16.60 -1.93 8.28
CA TYR A 225 15.80 -1.76 9.50
C TYR A 225 15.62 -3.09 10.23
N VAL A 226 15.65 -3.03 11.56
CA VAL A 226 15.30 -4.15 12.43
C VAL A 226 13.84 -4.00 12.86
N ILE A 227 13.02 -5.01 12.60
CA ILE A 227 11.60 -5.00 12.98
C ILE A 227 11.50 -5.30 14.49
N LYS A 228 11.29 -4.26 15.30
CA LYS A 228 11.10 -4.41 16.76
C LYS A 228 9.66 -4.81 17.14
N VAL A 229 8.68 -4.36 16.37
CA VAL A 229 7.26 -4.64 16.60
C VAL A 229 6.58 -4.95 15.26
N PHE A 230 5.85 -6.05 15.20
CA PHE A 230 5.00 -6.42 14.06
C PHE A 230 3.55 -6.47 14.51
N MET A 231 2.68 -5.79 13.78
CA MET A 231 1.24 -5.75 14.07
C MET A 231 0.44 -6.05 12.82
N SER A 232 -0.59 -6.86 12.96
CA SER A 232 -1.47 -7.17 11.83
C SER A 232 -2.88 -7.53 12.28
N VAL A 233 -3.83 -7.32 11.36
CA VAL A 233 -5.24 -7.70 11.50
C VAL A 233 -5.52 -8.78 10.45
N ASP A 234 -6.13 -9.90 10.86
CA ASP A 234 -6.58 -11.00 10.01
C ASP A 234 -5.48 -11.61 9.10
N ILE A 235 -4.19 -11.55 9.49
CA ILE A 235 -3.10 -12.11 8.66
C ILE A 235 -3.13 -13.64 8.58
N LEU A 236 -3.58 -14.32 9.63
CA LEU A 236 -3.60 -15.78 9.69
C LEU A 236 -4.74 -16.38 8.85
N ASP A 237 -5.86 -15.66 8.73
CA ASP A 237 -7.00 -16.00 7.86
C ASP A 237 -6.57 -16.04 6.38
N ASN A 238 -5.62 -15.19 6.03
CA ASN A 238 -5.11 -15.05 4.67
C ASN A 238 -3.80 -15.82 4.43
N PHE A 239 -3.08 -16.19 5.49
CA PHE A 239 -1.73 -16.76 5.37
C PHE A 239 -1.31 -17.67 6.55
N THR A 240 -1.97 -18.81 6.68
CA THR A 240 -1.68 -19.80 7.74
C THR A 240 -0.43 -20.64 7.43
N LEU A 241 -0.28 -21.07 6.17
CA LEU A 241 0.84 -21.92 5.72
C LEU A 241 2.05 -21.06 5.31
N GLY A 242 2.98 -20.86 6.23
CA GLY A 242 4.26 -20.18 5.96
C GLY A 242 4.59 -19.05 6.93
N PHE A 243 3.63 -18.61 7.75
CA PHE A 243 3.83 -17.54 8.75
C PHE A 243 4.95 -17.89 9.75
N ASN A 244 5.05 -19.14 10.20
CA ASN A 244 6.13 -19.58 11.10
C ASN A 244 7.52 -19.55 10.45
N HIS A 245 7.62 -19.91 9.16
CA HIS A 245 8.88 -19.81 8.42
C HIS A 245 9.25 -18.34 8.21
N PHE A 246 8.23 -17.51 7.97
CA PHE A 246 8.36 -16.07 7.89
C PHE A 246 8.91 -15.46 9.19
N LEU A 247 8.34 -15.79 10.35
CA LEU A 247 8.83 -15.32 11.64
C LEU A 247 10.31 -15.69 11.83
N LYS A 248 10.71 -16.91 11.48
CA LYS A 248 12.12 -17.29 11.57
C LYS A 248 13.04 -16.47 10.66
N ALA A 249 12.56 -16.04 9.49
CA ALA A 249 13.36 -15.31 8.50
C ALA A 249 13.62 -13.83 8.86
N ILE A 250 12.75 -13.18 9.65
CA ILE A 250 12.92 -11.77 10.04
C ILE A 250 13.82 -11.55 11.27
N GLY A 251 14.42 -12.60 11.84
CA GLY A 251 15.39 -12.47 12.94
C GLY A 251 14.76 -12.13 14.30
N VAL A 252 13.73 -12.89 14.70
CA VAL A 252 12.75 -12.60 15.77
C VAL A 252 13.26 -12.62 17.21
N GLU A 253 14.55 -12.81 17.50
CA GLU A 253 14.97 -13.00 18.91
C GLU A 253 14.56 -11.84 19.85
N LEU A 254 14.22 -10.65 19.32
CA LEU A 254 13.70 -9.51 20.08
C LEU A 254 12.42 -8.85 19.50
N THR A 255 11.75 -9.44 18.51
CA THR A 255 10.56 -8.83 17.88
C THR A 255 9.29 -9.15 18.68
N ARG A 256 8.53 -8.12 19.05
CA ARG A 256 7.17 -8.29 19.61
C ARG A 256 6.15 -8.41 18.48
N ILE A 257 5.30 -9.43 18.54
CA ILE A 257 4.31 -9.72 17.49
C ILE A 257 2.91 -9.63 18.10
N PHE A 258 2.06 -8.79 17.53
CA PHE A 258 0.67 -8.62 17.93
C PHE A 258 -0.24 -8.92 16.74
N LEU A 259 -1.06 -9.97 16.86
CA LEU A 259 -1.99 -10.39 15.83
C LEU A 259 -3.41 -10.23 16.33
N LEU A 260 -4.24 -9.56 15.55
CA LEU A 260 -5.65 -9.42 15.82
C LEU A 260 -6.42 -10.24 14.77
N GLY A 261 -6.83 -11.44 15.15
CA GLY A 261 -7.63 -12.32 14.29
C GLY A 261 -9.12 -12.31 14.66
N SER A 262 -9.96 -12.60 13.67
CA SER A 262 -11.36 -12.93 13.89
C SER A 262 -11.55 -14.44 14.08
N TYR A 263 -12.53 -14.85 14.88
CA TYR A 263 -12.92 -16.25 15.01
C TYR A 263 -14.45 -16.34 15.05
N LYS A 264 -15.00 -17.34 14.36
CA LYS A 264 -16.44 -17.62 14.34
C LYS A 264 -16.84 -18.49 15.52
N THR A 265 -15.97 -19.38 15.98
CA THR A 265 -16.24 -20.29 17.10
C THR A 265 -15.15 -20.26 18.18
N LYS A 266 -15.47 -20.74 19.38
CA LYS A 266 -14.48 -20.84 20.47
C LYS A 266 -13.46 -21.95 20.19
N GLU A 267 -13.87 -22.95 19.43
CA GLU A 267 -13.05 -24.07 18.98
C GLU A 267 -12.00 -23.59 17.98
N GLU A 268 -12.41 -22.82 16.97
CA GLU A 268 -11.50 -22.16 16.00
C GLU A 268 -10.46 -21.30 16.71
N LYS A 269 -10.88 -20.53 17.73
CA LYS A 269 -9.96 -19.74 18.58
C LYS A 269 -8.87 -20.57 19.27
N LYS A 270 -9.16 -21.82 19.66
CA LYS A 270 -8.20 -22.68 20.36
C LYS A 270 -7.23 -23.39 19.41
N GLU A 271 -7.63 -23.54 18.15
CA GLU A 271 -6.86 -24.21 17.10
C GLU A 271 -5.96 -23.23 16.32
N SER A 272 -6.18 -21.92 16.47
CA SER A 272 -5.42 -20.82 15.87
C SER A 272 -4.25 -20.37 16.74
#